data_AF-A0AAE1VJP9-F1
#
_entry.id   AF-A0AAE1VJP9-F1
#
_cell.length_a   1.000
_cell.length_b   1.000
_cell.length_c   1.000
_cell.angle_alpha   90.00
_cell.angle_beta   90.00
_cell.angle_gamma   90.00
#
_symmetry.space_group_name_H-M   'P 1'
#
loop_
_entity.id
_entity.type
_entity.pdbx_description
1 polymer ?
#
loop_
_entity_poly.entity_id
_entity_poly.type
_entity_poly.pdbx_seq_one_letter_code
_entity_poly.pdbx_strand_id
1 'polypeptide(L)'
;MISSYPRTTGTAAITTVDCQKQVRSWRLLRSLVELLIPTCNCTFFDEENYNIPSNLNYHRRQPSSSSSLSSSSVTTGTIFGYRRGKVSFCIQTNPKSSTPILLLELAVSTSTLAREMHGGSVIIALENGNNGGVQSPLRMYCNGKKVGFSVKRKPTKADLQVLAQIGSVNVGAGIIHGKEIKRDDDIMYLRGKFERAHGSYDDSESFHLIDPEGSMDQELSIFFLPSRF
;
A
#
# COMPACT_ATOMS: atom_id res chain seq x y z
N MET A 1 -46.97 -27.96 -45.46
CA MET A 1 -46.71 -27.22 -44.21
C MET A 1 -45.21 -27.12 -44.02
N ILE A 2 -44.71 -25.89 -43.95
CA ILE A 2 -43.34 -25.55 -43.57
C ILE A 2 -43.18 -25.87 -42.08
N SER A 3 -42.10 -26.54 -41.67
CA SER A 3 -41.62 -26.41 -40.29
C SER A 3 -40.10 -26.49 -40.25
N SER A 4 -39.56 -25.40 -39.73
CA SER A 4 -38.17 -24.97 -39.61
C SER A 4 -37.43 -25.69 -38.47
N TYR A 5 -36.13 -25.93 -38.68
CA TYR A 5 -35.18 -26.38 -37.65
C TYR A 5 -35.07 -25.38 -36.48
N PRO A 6 -34.56 -25.83 -35.32
CA PRO A 6 -33.53 -25.05 -34.67
C PRO A 6 -32.23 -25.83 -34.48
N ARG A 7 -31.18 -25.14 -34.90
CA ARG A 7 -29.76 -25.40 -34.82
C ARG A 7 -29.34 -25.35 -33.34
N THR A 8 -28.86 -26.46 -32.79
CA THR A 8 -28.24 -26.48 -31.46
C THR A 8 -26.91 -25.74 -31.55
N THR A 9 -26.90 -24.48 -31.13
CA THR A 9 -25.68 -23.72 -30.87
C THR A 9 -24.97 -24.33 -29.69
N GLY A 10 -23.86 -25.02 -29.97
CA GLY A 10 -22.90 -25.46 -28.96
C GLY A 10 -22.47 -24.25 -28.12
N THR A 11 -22.96 -24.21 -26.89
CA THR A 11 -22.59 -23.21 -25.90
C THR A 11 -21.10 -23.40 -25.61
N ALA A 12 -20.29 -22.40 -25.97
CA ALA A 12 -18.92 -22.33 -25.52
C ALA A 12 -18.94 -22.44 -24.00
N ALA A 13 -18.31 -23.49 -23.46
CA ALA A 13 -18.10 -23.64 -22.04
C ALA A 13 -17.27 -22.45 -21.56
N ILE A 14 -17.95 -21.45 -21.00
CA ILE A 14 -17.29 -20.37 -20.28
C ILE A 14 -16.70 -21.04 -19.05
N THR A 15 -15.39 -21.25 -19.07
CA THR A 15 -14.63 -21.58 -17.87
C THR A 15 -14.66 -20.35 -16.98
N THR A 16 -15.72 -20.21 -16.17
CA THR A 16 -15.73 -19.28 -15.06
C THR A 16 -14.68 -19.79 -14.07
N VAL A 17 -13.50 -19.17 -14.10
CA VAL A 17 -12.48 -19.41 -13.09
C VAL A 17 -13.02 -18.80 -11.80
N ASP A 18 -13.48 -19.68 -10.92
CA ASP A 18 -13.90 -19.32 -9.58
C ASP A 18 -12.66 -18.90 -8.77
N CYS A 19 -12.37 -17.60 -8.78
CA CYS A 19 -11.30 -16.99 -7.98
C CYS A 19 -11.69 -16.86 -6.49
N GLN A 20 -12.47 -17.79 -5.94
CA GLN A 20 -12.85 -17.82 -4.54
C GLN A 20 -11.69 -18.25 -3.61
N LYS A 21 -10.53 -18.62 -4.16
CA LYS A 21 -9.26 -18.70 -3.42
C LYS A 21 -8.60 -17.32 -3.37
N GLN A 22 -9.11 -16.49 -2.47
CA GLN A 22 -8.39 -15.34 -1.95
C GLN A 22 -6.94 -15.75 -1.64
N VAL A 23 -5.98 -15.07 -2.26
CA VAL A 23 -4.55 -15.37 -2.07
C VAL A 23 -4.14 -14.90 -0.69
N ARG A 24 -4.37 -15.75 0.31
CA ARG A 24 -4.05 -15.51 1.73
C ARG A 24 -2.56 -15.63 2.05
N SER A 25 -1.76 -16.12 1.09
CA SER A 25 -0.32 -16.27 1.29
C SER A 25 0.41 -15.05 0.76
N TRP A 26 0.85 -14.21 1.68
CA TRP A 26 1.73 -13.08 1.40
C TRP A 26 3.11 -13.49 0.85
N ARG A 27 3.44 -14.79 0.83
CA ARG A 27 4.55 -15.33 0.02
C ARG A 27 4.37 -14.99 -1.47
N LEU A 28 3.12 -14.96 -1.94
CA LEU A 28 2.79 -14.54 -3.31
C LEU A 28 2.93 -13.03 -3.51
N LEU A 29 2.96 -12.25 -2.42
CA LEU A 29 3.36 -10.85 -2.50
C LEU A 29 4.85 -10.72 -2.78
N ARG A 30 5.71 -11.53 -2.12
CA ARG A 30 7.14 -11.63 -2.46
C ARG A 30 7.31 -12.02 -3.94
N SER A 31 6.60 -13.03 -4.42
CA SER A 31 6.62 -13.44 -5.84
C SER A 31 6.06 -12.38 -6.78
N LEU A 32 5.00 -11.66 -6.40
CA LEU A 32 4.49 -10.52 -7.18
C LEU A 32 5.54 -9.43 -7.25
N VAL A 33 6.13 -9.05 -6.12
CA VAL A 33 7.23 -8.07 -6.02
C VAL A 33 8.41 -8.45 -6.89
N GLU A 34 8.78 -9.73 -6.97
CA GLU A 34 9.81 -10.22 -7.90
C GLU A 34 9.45 -9.95 -9.36
N LEU A 35 8.16 -10.00 -9.75
CA LEU A 35 7.69 -9.59 -11.08
C LEU A 35 7.69 -8.06 -11.26
N LEU A 36 7.67 -7.29 -10.17
CA LEU A 36 7.63 -5.82 -10.19
C LEU A 36 9.01 -5.20 -10.35
N ILE A 37 10.04 -5.86 -9.86
CA ILE A 37 11.44 -5.47 -10.05
C ILE A 37 11.84 -5.96 -11.44
N PRO A 38 11.94 -5.08 -12.46
CA PRO A 38 12.45 -5.55 -13.75
C PRO A 38 13.88 -6.08 -13.52
N THR A 39 14.16 -7.28 -14.03
CA THR A 39 15.46 -7.97 -13.94
C THR A 39 16.55 -7.32 -14.80
N CYS A 40 16.46 -6.01 -15.04
CA CYS A 40 17.51 -5.27 -15.72
C CYS A 40 18.56 -4.80 -14.72
N ASN A 41 19.83 -5.00 -15.09
CA ASN A 41 21.03 -4.38 -14.51
C ASN A 41 20.98 -2.85 -14.65
N CYS A 42 19.98 -2.20 -14.09
CA CYS A 42 19.99 -0.75 -13.94
C CYS A 42 21.00 -0.42 -12.83
N THR A 43 22.27 -0.33 -13.19
CA THR A 43 23.30 0.34 -12.41
C THR A 43 22.88 1.80 -12.28
N PHE A 44 22.23 2.15 -11.18
CA PHE A 44 22.16 3.54 -10.78
C PHE A 44 23.42 3.85 -9.99
N PHE A 45 24.08 4.94 -10.37
CA PHE A 45 25.19 5.51 -9.63
C PHE A 45 24.71 5.82 -8.22
N ASP A 46 25.15 5.03 -7.26
CA ASP A 46 25.25 5.50 -5.89
C ASP A 46 26.29 6.63 -5.91
N GLU A 47 25.87 7.89 -5.74
CA GLU A 47 26.78 8.86 -5.15
C GLU A 47 26.98 8.44 -3.69
N GLU A 48 27.91 7.49 -3.51
CA GLU A 48 28.48 7.17 -2.21
C GLU A 48 29.28 8.37 -1.71
N ASN A 49 28.66 9.22 -0.91
CA ASN A 49 29.43 10.05 0.00
C ASN A 49 28.60 10.55 1.19
N TYR A 50 28.38 9.71 2.20
CA TYR A 50 28.08 10.22 3.55
C TYR A 50 28.68 9.35 4.64
N ASN A 51 29.66 9.94 5.32
CA ASN A 51 30.01 9.64 6.70
C ASN A 51 28.73 9.59 7.55
N ILE A 52 28.41 8.42 8.07
CA ILE A 52 27.27 8.19 8.96
C ILE A 52 27.60 8.82 10.33
N PRO A 53 26.84 9.83 10.82
CA PRO A 53 26.82 10.12 12.24
C PRO A 53 25.91 9.06 12.88
N SER A 54 26.53 8.10 13.56
CA SER A 54 25.89 7.00 14.28
C SER A 54 25.18 7.50 15.55
N ASN A 55 24.09 8.26 15.42
CA ASN A 55 23.29 8.66 16.59
C ASN A 55 21.81 9.03 16.31
N LEU A 56 21.08 8.23 15.53
CA LEU A 56 19.62 8.17 15.67
C LEU A 56 19.23 6.74 16.06
N ASN A 57 19.26 6.46 17.36
CA ASN A 57 18.70 5.26 17.96
C ASN A 57 17.18 5.27 17.82
N TYR A 58 16.66 4.80 16.69
CA TYR A 58 15.31 4.22 16.68
C TYR A 58 15.42 2.88 17.39
N HIS A 59 15.35 2.90 18.73
CA HIS A 59 15.27 1.68 19.50
C HIS A 59 14.02 0.90 19.08
N ARG A 60 14.29 -0.16 18.31
CA ARG A 60 13.49 -1.38 18.17
C ARG A 60 12.92 -1.76 19.55
N ARG A 61 11.67 -1.40 19.82
CA ARG A 61 10.88 -2.10 20.83
C ARG A 61 10.09 -3.18 20.11
N GLN A 62 10.50 -4.43 20.31
CA GLN A 62 9.53 -5.53 20.26
C GLN A 62 8.36 -5.13 21.19
N PRO A 63 7.09 -5.35 20.80
CA PRO A 63 5.99 -5.14 21.73
C PRO A 63 6.01 -6.26 22.77
N SER A 64 6.88 -6.13 23.78
CA SER A 64 6.65 -6.75 25.08
C SER A 64 5.44 -6.06 25.67
N SER A 65 4.39 -6.85 25.92
CA SER A 65 3.15 -6.49 26.59
C SER A 65 3.38 -5.54 27.79
N SER A 66 3.30 -4.24 27.53
CA SER A 66 3.22 -3.20 28.56
C SER A 66 2.14 -2.22 28.15
N SER A 67 1.03 -2.29 28.88
CA SER A 67 -0.16 -1.46 28.74
C SER A 67 0.15 0.02 28.99
N SER A 68 0.62 0.73 27.97
CA SER A 68 0.26 2.14 27.80
C SER A 68 -1.14 2.17 27.20
N LEU A 69 -2.08 2.92 27.79
CA LEU A 69 -3.45 3.13 27.29
C LEU A 69 -3.47 3.95 25.98
N SER A 70 -2.63 3.61 25.01
CA SER A 70 -2.81 4.04 23.62
C SER A 70 -3.97 3.24 23.07
N SER A 71 -5.09 3.90 22.74
CA SER A 71 -6.21 3.26 22.06
C SER A 71 -5.73 2.79 20.68
N SER A 72 -5.30 1.54 20.55
CA SER A 72 -5.02 0.98 19.23
C SER A 72 -6.34 0.59 18.57
N SER A 73 -6.45 0.87 17.27
CA SER A 73 -7.63 0.50 16.48
C SER A 73 -7.20 -0.17 15.19
N VAL A 74 -7.95 -1.18 14.76
CA VAL A 74 -7.64 -1.88 13.51
C VAL A 74 -8.39 -1.22 12.36
N THR A 75 -7.66 -0.80 11.35
CA THR A 75 -8.18 -0.19 10.13
C THR A 75 -7.83 -1.03 8.89
N THR A 76 -8.42 -0.70 7.74
CA THR A 76 -8.07 -1.33 6.47
C THR A 76 -7.20 -0.36 5.68
N GLY A 77 -5.99 -0.76 5.32
CA GLY A 77 -5.09 0.02 4.49
C GLY A 77 -4.98 -0.57 3.09
N THR A 78 -4.94 0.30 2.08
CA THR A 78 -4.70 -0.09 0.68
C THR A 78 -3.59 0.76 0.09
N ILE A 79 -2.57 0.10 -0.44
CA ILE A 79 -1.52 0.67 -1.28
C ILE A 79 -1.85 0.33 -2.72
N PHE A 80 -1.91 1.29 -3.63
CA PHE A 80 -2.19 1.01 -5.04
C PHE A 80 -1.51 2.02 -5.96
N GLY A 81 -1.23 1.61 -7.19
CA GLY A 81 -0.60 2.47 -8.18
C GLY A 81 -0.26 1.74 -9.47
N TYR A 82 -0.02 2.52 -10.52
CA TYR A 82 0.51 1.99 -11.78
C TYR A 82 1.95 1.51 -11.60
N ARG A 83 2.41 0.60 -12.47
CA ARG A 83 3.76 0.02 -12.41
C ARG A 83 4.89 1.02 -12.35
N ARG A 84 4.80 2.07 -13.16
CA ARG A 84 5.79 3.14 -13.23
C ARG A 84 5.24 4.46 -12.67
N GLY A 85 4.12 4.39 -11.95
CA GLY A 85 3.46 5.54 -11.35
C GLY A 85 3.81 5.73 -9.89
N LYS A 86 3.36 6.85 -9.33
CA LYS A 86 3.39 7.11 -7.90
C LYS A 86 2.43 6.18 -7.15
N VAL A 87 2.76 5.93 -5.89
CA VAL A 87 1.91 5.13 -5.00
C VAL A 87 0.84 6.00 -4.35
N SER A 88 -0.39 5.52 -4.36
CA SER A 88 -1.45 5.99 -3.50
C SER A 88 -1.62 5.07 -2.30
N PHE A 89 -1.64 5.63 -1.10
CA PHE A 89 -1.91 4.89 0.14
C PHE A 89 -3.17 5.45 0.79
N CYS A 90 -4.13 4.59 1.12
CA CYS A 90 -5.35 5.01 1.79
C CYS A 90 -5.68 4.15 3.02
N ILE A 91 -6.34 4.78 3.99
CA ILE A 91 -6.95 4.11 5.13
C ILE A 91 -8.47 4.20 5.03
N GLN A 92 -9.14 3.08 5.28
CA GLN A 92 -10.58 2.93 5.36
C GLN A 92 -10.94 2.29 6.71
N THR A 93 -12.10 2.63 7.26
CA THR A 93 -12.62 1.98 8.48
C THR A 93 -12.86 0.49 8.24
N ASN A 94 -13.36 0.12 7.06
CA ASN A 94 -13.55 -1.27 6.63
C ASN A 94 -13.34 -1.40 5.11
N PRO A 95 -13.14 -2.62 4.57
CA PRO A 95 -12.84 -2.83 3.14
C PRO A 95 -13.93 -2.35 2.18
N LYS A 96 -15.19 -2.33 2.63
CA LYS A 96 -16.37 -1.94 1.85
C LYS A 96 -16.70 -0.45 1.94
N SER A 97 -15.94 0.31 2.72
CA SER A 97 -16.20 1.73 2.91
C SER A 97 -15.97 2.47 1.60
N SER A 98 -16.97 3.23 1.15
CA SER A 98 -16.93 3.93 -0.14
C SER A 98 -15.92 5.06 -0.19
N THR A 99 -15.56 5.64 0.96
CA THR A 99 -14.64 6.78 1.04
C THR A 99 -13.54 6.52 2.08
N PRO A 100 -12.25 6.65 1.71
CA PRO A 100 -11.17 6.53 2.67
C PRO A 100 -11.13 7.75 3.59
N ILE A 101 -10.77 7.52 4.86
CA ILE A 101 -10.58 8.58 5.86
C ILE A 101 -9.24 9.32 5.67
N LEU A 102 -8.31 8.69 4.97
CA LEU A 102 -6.99 9.23 4.63
C LEU A 102 -6.62 8.71 3.24
N LEU A 103 -6.13 9.60 2.37
CA LEU A 103 -5.52 9.25 1.10
C LEU A 103 -4.27 10.11 0.89
N LEU A 104 -3.15 9.43 0.67
CA LEU A 104 -1.85 10.00 0.41
C LEU A 104 -1.39 9.63 -0.99
N GLU A 105 -0.79 10.58 -1.69
CA GLU A 105 0.12 10.31 -2.80
C GLU A 105 1.55 10.33 -2.26
N LEU A 106 2.26 9.21 -2.34
CA LEU A 106 3.62 9.08 -1.87
C LEU A 106 4.63 9.61 -2.90
N ALA A 107 5.81 9.99 -2.41
CA ALA A 107 6.91 10.45 -3.27
C ALA A 107 7.53 9.31 -4.11
N VAL A 108 7.42 8.07 -3.64
CA VAL A 108 8.03 6.90 -4.27
C VAL A 108 7.16 6.31 -5.37
N SER A 109 7.80 5.71 -6.36
CA SER A 109 7.11 4.91 -7.37
C SER A 109 6.70 3.54 -6.81
N THR A 110 5.71 2.90 -7.44
CA THR A 110 5.28 1.54 -7.07
C THR A 110 6.45 0.54 -7.18
N SER A 111 7.30 0.69 -8.20
CA SER A 111 8.48 -0.16 -8.38
C SER A 111 9.55 0.04 -7.30
N THR A 112 9.73 1.27 -6.82
CA THR A 112 10.66 1.58 -5.72
C THR A 112 10.14 0.98 -4.43
N LEU A 113 8.85 1.18 -4.12
CA LEU A 113 8.23 0.63 -2.92
C LEU A 113 8.27 -0.91 -2.92
N ALA A 114 7.98 -1.54 -4.06
CA ALA A 114 8.07 -2.98 -4.21
C ALA A 114 9.49 -3.49 -3.91
N ARG A 115 10.53 -2.79 -4.39
CA ARG A 115 11.93 -3.15 -4.10
C ARG A 115 12.26 -3.08 -2.62
N GLU A 116 11.85 -2.01 -1.93
CA GLU A 116 12.03 -1.89 -0.48
C GLU A 116 11.29 -3.00 0.26
N MET A 117 10.07 -3.32 -0.19
CA MET A 117 9.27 -4.43 0.32
C MET A 117 9.95 -5.79 0.14
N HIS A 118 10.68 -6.01 -0.96
CA HIS A 118 11.46 -7.24 -1.18
C HIS A 118 12.54 -7.42 -0.10
N GLY A 119 13.13 -6.32 0.37
CA GLY A 119 14.12 -6.29 1.45
C GLY A 119 13.57 -6.69 2.83
N GLY A 120 12.25 -6.87 2.97
CA GLY A 120 11.61 -7.39 4.18
C GLY A 120 11.22 -6.33 5.21
N SER A 121 11.62 -5.07 5.05
CA SER A 121 11.17 -4.01 5.96
C SER A 121 11.06 -2.66 5.26
N VAL A 122 9.92 -2.01 5.43
CA VAL A 122 9.63 -0.68 4.90
C VAL A 122 9.08 0.20 6.01
N ILE A 123 9.85 1.24 6.35
CA ILE A 123 9.46 2.27 7.28
C ILE A 123 9.29 3.58 6.49
N ILE A 124 8.07 4.08 6.45
CA ILE A 124 7.76 5.39 5.86
C ILE A 124 7.53 6.38 7.00
N ALA A 125 8.27 7.48 7.00
CA ALA A 125 8.02 8.59 7.92
C ALA A 125 7.59 9.83 7.14
N LEU A 126 6.53 10.47 7.62
CA LEU A 126 5.91 11.65 7.04
C LEU A 126 5.97 12.79 8.05
N GLU A 127 6.84 13.77 7.79
CA GLU A 127 7.01 14.93 8.65
C GLU A 127 6.26 16.12 8.08
N ASN A 128 5.48 16.80 8.93
CA ASN A 128 4.81 18.02 8.50
C ASN A 128 5.84 19.11 8.15
N GLY A 129 5.63 19.79 7.02
CA GLY A 129 6.30 21.06 6.75
C GLY A 129 5.69 22.14 7.64
N ASN A 130 6.48 23.15 8.03
CA ASN A 130 6.10 24.23 8.97
C ASN A 130 4.91 25.12 8.54
N ASN A 131 4.16 24.73 7.51
CA ASN A 131 3.07 25.50 6.94
C ASN A 131 1.77 24.75 7.27
N GLY A 132 1.03 25.20 8.30
CA GLY A 132 -0.15 24.55 8.87
C GLY A 132 -1.41 24.47 7.97
N GLY A 133 -1.26 24.01 6.73
CA GLY A 133 -2.34 23.80 5.76
C GLY A 133 -2.77 22.34 5.66
N VAL A 134 -4.07 22.10 5.43
CA VAL A 134 -4.68 20.76 5.28
C VAL A 134 -4.14 19.97 4.07
N GLN A 135 -3.48 20.63 3.12
CA GLN A 135 -2.85 20.05 1.92
C GLN A 135 -1.33 20.27 1.87
N SER A 136 -0.73 20.64 3.00
CA SER A 136 0.70 20.91 3.01
C SER A 136 1.50 19.64 2.68
N PRO A 137 2.52 19.76 1.82
CA PRO A 137 3.37 18.63 1.47
C PRO A 137 4.10 18.13 2.72
N LEU A 138 4.03 16.82 2.95
CA LEU A 138 4.73 16.15 4.04
C LEU A 138 6.07 15.67 3.52
N ARG A 139 7.17 16.03 4.19
CA ARG A 139 8.50 15.48 3.88
C ARG A 139 8.45 13.98 4.12
N MET A 140 8.74 13.20 3.09
CA MET A 140 8.68 11.75 3.14
C MET A 140 10.08 11.17 3.23
N TYR A 141 10.26 10.27 4.18
CA TYR A 141 11.44 9.43 4.32
C TYR A 141 11.02 7.97 4.16
N CYS A 142 11.84 7.19 3.47
CA CYS A 142 11.69 5.75 3.34
C CYS A 142 12.97 5.10 3.87
N ASN A 143 12.86 4.23 4.87
CA ASN A 143 13.99 3.57 5.52
C ASN A 143 15.09 4.56 5.95
N GLY A 144 14.68 5.71 6.51
CA GLY A 144 15.57 6.78 7.00
C GLY A 144 16.12 7.73 5.92
N LYS A 145 15.93 7.43 4.62
CA LYS A 145 16.38 8.29 3.52
C LYS A 145 15.27 9.24 3.09
N LYS A 146 15.57 10.53 2.92
CA LYS A 146 14.60 11.50 2.37
C LYS A 146 14.36 11.18 0.89
N VAL A 147 13.11 10.88 0.54
CA VAL A 147 12.72 10.46 -0.82
C VAL A 147 11.87 11.49 -1.56
N GLY A 148 11.44 12.56 -0.88
CA GLY A 148 10.71 13.66 -1.50
C GLY A 148 9.57 14.16 -0.63
N PHE A 149 8.45 14.49 -1.26
CA PHE A 149 7.25 14.99 -0.59
C PHE A 149 6.05 14.12 -0.94
N SER A 150 5.27 13.77 0.09
CA SER A 150 3.95 13.16 -0.07
C SER A 150 2.85 14.21 0.15
N VAL A 151 1.67 13.97 -0.42
CA VAL A 151 0.56 14.92 -0.34
C VAL A 151 -0.69 14.20 0.14
N LYS A 152 -1.32 14.76 1.18
CA LYS A 152 -2.68 14.38 1.57
C LYS A 152 -3.67 15.02 0.61
N ARG A 153 -4.49 14.20 -0.04
CA ARG A 153 -5.43 14.65 -1.07
C ARG A 153 -6.82 14.03 -0.91
N LYS A 154 -7.82 14.65 -1.53
CA LYS A 154 -9.18 14.07 -1.63
C LYS A 154 -9.19 12.93 -2.67
N PRO A 155 -10.00 11.88 -2.47
CA PRO A 155 -10.21 10.82 -3.46
C PRO A 155 -10.80 11.36 -4.76
N THR A 156 -10.22 10.97 -5.89
CA THR A 156 -10.75 11.21 -7.24
C THR A 156 -11.71 10.10 -7.63
N LYS A 157 -12.48 10.31 -8.71
CA LYS A 157 -13.33 9.25 -9.30
C LYS A 157 -12.53 8.00 -9.67
N ALA A 158 -11.27 8.17 -10.10
CA ALA A 158 -10.38 7.06 -10.43
C ALA A 158 -10.02 6.24 -9.18
N ASP A 159 -9.69 6.91 -8.06
CA ASP A 159 -9.39 6.23 -6.80
C ASP A 159 -10.59 5.44 -6.30
N LEU A 160 -11.79 6.04 -6.35
CA LEU A 160 -13.03 5.38 -5.94
C LEU A 160 -13.35 4.14 -6.80
N GLN A 161 -13.06 4.19 -8.10
CA GLN A 161 -13.26 3.06 -9.00
C GLN A 161 -12.28 1.92 -8.68
N VAL A 162 -11.02 2.22 -8.38
CA VAL A 162 -10.04 1.24 -7.90
C VAL A 162 -10.51 0.60 -6.61
N LEU A 163 -10.90 1.40 -5.61
CA LEU A 163 -11.35 0.91 -4.30
C LEU A 163 -12.63 0.07 -4.39
N ALA A 164 -13.54 0.42 -5.32
CA ALA A 164 -14.74 -0.37 -5.60
C ALA A 164 -14.40 -1.72 -6.22
N GLN A 165 -13.48 -1.76 -7.19
CA GLN A 165 -13.06 -3.00 -7.87
C GLN A 165 -12.48 -4.03 -6.90
N ILE A 166 -11.73 -3.57 -5.89
CA ILE A 166 -11.15 -4.45 -4.86
C ILE A 166 -12.01 -4.56 -3.61
N GLY A 167 -13.25 -4.07 -3.61
CA GLY A 167 -14.12 -3.98 -2.41
C GLY A 167 -14.42 -5.32 -1.73
N SER A 168 -14.33 -6.43 -2.46
CA SER A 168 -14.45 -7.81 -1.93
C SER A 168 -13.17 -8.34 -1.29
N VAL A 169 -12.02 -7.70 -1.53
CA VAL A 169 -10.73 -8.11 -0.99
C VAL A 169 -10.57 -7.54 0.41
N ASN A 170 -10.45 -8.41 1.41
CA ASN A 170 -10.19 -8.01 2.79
C ASN A 170 -8.69 -7.86 3.05
N VAL A 171 -7.91 -8.85 2.61
CA VAL A 171 -6.45 -8.93 2.74
C VAL A 171 -5.89 -9.64 1.51
N GLY A 172 -4.84 -9.08 0.91
CA GLY A 172 -4.15 -9.66 -0.24
C GLY A 172 -3.53 -8.59 -1.15
N ALA A 173 -2.76 -9.05 -2.14
CA ALA A 173 -2.22 -8.21 -3.20
C ALA A 173 -2.56 -8.78 -4.58
N GLY A 174 -2.56 -7.92 -5.59
CA GLY A 174 -2.88 -8.33 -6.94
C GLY A 174 -2.79 -7.18 -7.95
N ILE A 175 -3.31 -7.46 -9.15
CA ILE A 175 -3.34 -6.54 -10.28
C ILE A 175 -4.81 -6.37 -10.69
N ILE A 176 -5.22 -5.13 -10.90
CA ILE A 176 -6.46 -4.76 -11.57
C ILE A 176 -6.07 -4.46 -13.01
N HIS A 177 -6.63 -5.22 -13.94
CA HIS A 177 -6.34 -4.98 -15.35
C HIS A 177 -6.96 -3.66 -15.81
N GLY A 178 -6.19 -2.83 -16.51
CA GLY A 178 -6.62 -1.50 -16.94
C GLY A 178 -7.96 -1.53 -17.70
N LYS A 179 -8.16 -2.57 -18.52
CA LYS A 179 -9.39 -2.82 -19.28
C LYS A 179 -10.65 -2.89 -18.40
N GLU A 180 -10.56 -3.48 -17.21
CA GLU A 180 -11.69 -3.61 -16.27
C GLU A 180 -12.15 -2.25 -15.74
N ILE A 181 -11.22 -1.31 -15.64
CA ILE A 181 -11.46 0.04 -15.12
C ILE A 181 -11.39 1.14 -16.19
N LYS A 182 -11.39 0.77 -17.48
CA LYS A 182 -11.29 1.70 -18.63
C LYS A 182 -10.04 2.59 -18.55
N ARG A 183 -8.89 1.97 -18.26
CA ARG A 183 -7.54 2.56 -18.25
C ARG A 183 -6.61 1.78 -19.18
N ASP A 184 -5.56 2.44 -19.63
CA ASP A 184 -4.58 1.83 -20.54
C ASP A 184 -3.60 0.92 -19.79
N ASP A 185 -3.26 1.30 -18.56
CA ASP A 185 -2.28 0.60 -17.73
C ASP A 185 -2.93 -0.16 -16.57
N ASP A 186 -2.30 -1.28 -16.20
CA ASP A 186 -2.66 -2.10 -15.06
C ASP A 186 -2.30 -1.40 -13.73
N ILE A 187 -3.16 -1.56 -12.74
CA ILE A 187 -2.98 -1.03 -11.38
C ILE A 187 -2.66 -2.17 -10.45
N MET A 188 -1.57 -2.07 -9.73
CA MET A 188 -1.28 -2.99 -8.65
C MET A 188 -1.90 -2.49 -7.37
N TYR A 189 -2.25 -3.42 -6.50
CA TYR A 189 -2.68 -3.11 -5.16
C TYR A 189 -2.15 -4.10 -4.14
N LEU A 190 -2.03 -3.60 -2.93
CA LEU A 190 -1.87 -4.35 -1.72
C LEU A 190 -2.90 -3.84 -0.70
N ARG A 191 -3.71 -4.74 -0.14
CA ARG A 191 -4.66 -4.44 0.92
C ARG A 191 -4.40 -5.31 2.15
N GLY A 192 -4.47 -4.71 3.32
CA GLY A 192 -4.27 -5.40 4.58
C GLY A 192 -4.95 -4.70 5.75
N LYS A 193 -4.80 -5.31 6.93
CA LYS A 193 -5.21 -4.71 8.20
C LYS A 193 -4.04 -3.94 8.78
N PHE A 194 -4.33 -2.76 9.31
CA PHE A 194 -3.32 -1.92 9.95
C PHE A 194 -3.72 -1.65 11.38
N GLU A 195 -2.80 -1.88 12.30
CA GLU A 195 -2.91 -1.36 13.65
C GLU A 195 -2.60 0.14 13.59
N ARG A 196 -3.59 0.96 13.93
CA ARG A 196 -3.43 2.39 14.12
C ARG A 196 -3.11 2.65 15.58
N ALA A 197 -1.95 3.24 15.85
CA ALA A 197 -1.54 3.65 17.18
C ALA A 197 -1.40 5.18 17.25
N HIS A 198 -1.92 5.75 18.34
CA HIS A 198 -1.83 7.17 18.67
C HIS A 198 -0.70 7.41 19.66
N GLY A 199 0.19 8.33 19.31
CA GLY A 199 1.22 8.83 20.22
C GLY A 199 0.60 9.67 21.33
N SER A 200 1.14 9.55 22.55
CA SER A 200 0.51 10.13 23.74
C SER A 200 0.69 11.65 23.90
N TYR A 201 1.61 12.29 23.18
CA TYR A 201 2.01 13.68 23.49
C TYR A 201 2.05 14.65 22.29
N ASP A 202 2.26 14.16 21.06
CA ASP A 202 2.54 15.05 19.90
C ASP A 202 1.58 14.85 18.71
N ASP A 203 0.35 14.41 18.94
CA ASP A 203 -0.64 14.06 17.88
C ASP A 203 -0.07 13.13 16.79
N SER A 204 1.00 12.40 17.11
CA SER A 204 1.62 11.49 16.17
C SER A 204 0.73 10.27 15.98
N GLU A 205 0.66 9.81 14.73
CA GLU A 205 -0.09 8.61 14.39
C GLU A 205 0.81 7.65 13.64
N SER A 206 0.60 6.36 13.86
CA SER A 206 1.33 5.32 13.16
C SER A 206 0.38 4.22 12.70
N PHE A 207 0.71 3.62 11.57
CA PHE A 207 -0.02 2.54 10.96
C PHE A 207 0.94 1.39 10.69
N HIS A 208 0.74 0.28 11.37
CA HIS A 208 1.56 -0.92 11.25
C HIS A 208 0.76 -2.01 10.54
N LEU A 209 1.30 -2.53 9.44
CA LEU A 209 0.66 -3.63 8.73
C LEU A 209 0.62 -4.86 9.66
N ILE A 210 -0.58 -5.37 9.91
CA ILE A 210 -0.80 -6.58 10.69
C ILE A 210 -0.63 -7.78 9.76
N ASP A 211 0.31 -8.64 10.10
CA ASP A 211 0.41 -9.96 9.51
C ASP A 211 -0.68 -10.88 10.09
N PRO A 212 -1.64 -11.37 9.28
CA PRO A 212 -2.67 -12.27 9.76
C PRO A 212 -2.15 -13.64 10.22
N GLU A 213 -0.97 -14.08 9.77
CA GLU A 213 -0.47 -15.45 9.98
C GLU A 213 0.79 -15.51 10.87
N GLY A 214 1.28 -14.36 11.36
CA GLY A 214 2.48 -14.26 12.21
C GLY A 214 3.77 -14.88 11.61
N SER A 215 3.80 -15.07 10.29
CA SER A 215 4.87 -15.75 9.54
C SER A 215 5.64 -14.82 8.61
N MET A 216 5.38 -13.51 8.69
CA MET A 216 5.95 -12.51 7.81
C MET A 216 7.33 -12.07 8.30
N ASP A 217 8.32 -12.22 7.43
CA ASP A 217 9.57 -11.44 7.48
C ASP A 217 9.38 -10.06 6.82
N GLN A 218 8.14 -9.60 6.66
CA GLN A 218 7.81 -8.38 5.93
C GLN A 218 7.10 -7.38 6.84
N GLU A 219 7.84 -6.35 7.25
CA GLU A 219 7.36 -5.25 8.06
C GLU A 219 7.02 -4.04 7.19
N LEU A 220 5.83 -3.47 7.37
CA LEU A 220 5.46 -2.18 6.77
C LEU A 220 4.85 -1.29 7.85
N SER A 221 5.51 -0.16 8.09
CA SER A 221 5.08 0.83 9.09
C SER A 221 5.08 2.22 8.47
N ILE A 222 4.03 3.00 8.73
CA ILE A 222 3.88 4.38 8.25
C ILE A 222 3.65 5.29 9.44
N PHE A 223 4.52 6.27 9.62
CA PHE A 223 4.52 7.21 10.75
C PHE A 223 4.19 8.62 10.27
N PHE A 224 3.28 9.29 10.98
CA PHE A 224 3.01 10.71 10.88
C PHE A 224 3.67 11.39 12.06
N LEU A 225 4.68 12.19 11.77
CA LEU A 225 5.50 12.84 12.77
C LEU A 225 5.18 14.34 12.83
N PRO A 226 5.12 14.93 14.03
CA PRO A 226 5.03 16.37 14.20
C PRO A 226 6.25 17.04 13.57
N SER A 227 6.12 18.32 13.21
CA SER A 227 7.29 19.14 12.86
C SER A 227 8.17 19.28 14.11
N ARG A 228 9.41 18.79 14.06
CA ARG A 228 10.41 19.12 15.09
C ARG A 228 10.77 20.60 14.94
N PHE A 229 10.48 21.38 15.97
CA PHE A 229 11.00 22.74 16.15
C PHE A 229 12.40 22.69 16.74
#